data_AF-A0A9X1UPK9-F1
#
_entry.id   AF-A0A9X1UPK9-F1
#
_cell.length_a   1.000
_cell.length_b   1.000
_cell.length_c   1.000
_cell.angle_alpha   90.00
_cell.angle_beta   90.00
_cell.angle_gamma   90.00
#
_symmetry.space_group_name_H-M   'P 1'
#
loop_
_entity.id
_entity.type
_entity.pdbx_description
1 polymer ?
#
loop_
_entity_poly.entity_id
_entity_poly.type
_entity_poly.pdbx_seq_one_letter_code
_entity_poly.pdbx_strand_id
1 'polypeptide(L)' 'MRYLFLALVALNMAVFGYYSFLRKPTESQSVSQARAALVHPVTATNVSNELPPMIGTKK' A
#
# COMPACT_ATOMS: atom_id res chain seq x y z
N MET A 1 22.12 -23.55 -34.32
CA MET A 1 21.88 -23.63 -32.86
C MET A 1 22.38 -22.41 -32.07
N ARG A 2 23.64 -21.97 -32.23
CA ARG A 2 24.19 -20.83 -31.47
C ARG A 2 23.36 -19.54 -31.57
N TYR A 3 22.91 -19.16 -32.76
CA TYR A 3 22.14 -17.92 -32.94
C TYR A 3 20.75 -17.96 -32.31
N LEU A 4 20.09 -19.12 -32.34
CA LEU A 4 18.80 -19.32 -31.68
C LEU A 4 18.94 -19.20 -30.16
N PHE A 5 19.99 -19.80 -29.59
CA PHE A 5 20.30 -19.67 -28.17
C PHE A 5 20.55 -18.21 -27.77
N LEU A 6 21.38 -17.49 -28.52
CA LEU A 6 21.67 -16.07 -28.25
C LEU A 6 20.42 -15.19 -28.39
N ALA A 7 19.56 -15.47 -29.37
CA ALA A 7 18.28 -14.78 -29.54
C ALA A 7 17.35 -15.02 -28.34
N LEU A 8 17.27 -16.26 -27.84
CA LEU A 8 16.49 -16.58 -26.64
C LEU A 8 17.04 -15.87 -25.40
N VAL A 9 18.36 -15.83 -25.23
CA VAL A 9 19.00 -15.12 -24.10
C VAL A 9 18.68 -13.63 -24.15
N ALA A 10 18.84 -13.01 -25.31
CA ALA A 10 18.53 -11.59 -25.49
C ALA A 10 17.05 -11.29 -25.22
N LEU A 11 16.14 -12.15 -25.71
CA LEU A 11 14.71 -12.02 -25.47
C LEU A 11 14.37 -12.11 -23.97
N ASN A 12 14.98 -13.06 -23.25
CA ASN A 12 14.76 -13.22 -21.81
C ASN A 12 15.27 -12.00 -21.03
N MET A 13 16.44 -11.45 -21.38
CA MET A 13 16.95 -10.22 -20.76
C MET A 13 16.03 -9.03 -21.03
N ALA A 14 15.52 -8.89 -22.26
CA ALA A 14 14.60 -7.81 -22.61
C ALA A 14 13.28 -7.91 -21.83
N VAL A 15 12.70 -9.11 -21.76
CA VAL A 15 11.50 -9.37 -20.96
C VAL A 15 11.76 -9.07 -19.49
N PHE A 16 12.85 -9.59 -18.92
CA PHE A 16 13.22 -9.31 -17.52
C PHE A 16 13.33 -7.80 -17.26
N GLY A 17 14.08 -7.06 -18.08
CA GLY A 17 14.22 -5.62 -17.95
C GLY A 17 12.88 -4.88 -18.02
N TYR A 18 12.00 -5.30 -18.94
CA TYR A 18 10.67 -4.72 -19.06
C TYR A 18 9.84 -4.92 -17.79
N TYR A 19 9.80 -6.14 -17.26
CA TYR A 19 9.01 -6.47 -16.07
C TYR A 19 9.58 -5.88 -14.77
N SER A 20 10.90 -5.70 -14.69
CA SER A 20 11.56 -5.14 -13.50
C SER A 20 11.49 -3.61 -13.44
N PHE A 21 11.62 -2.91 -14.56
CA PHE A 21 11.83 -1.46 -14.56
C PHE A 21 10.72 -0.64 -15.22
N LEU A 22 10.12 -1.16 -16.30
CA LEU A 22 9.12 -0.40 -17.07
C LEU A 22 7.69 -0.75 -16.63
N ARG A 23 7.43 -2.02 -16.35
CA ARG A 23 6.11 -2.48 -15.93
C ARG A 23 5.88 -2.10 -14.48
N LYS A 24 5.13 -1.03 -14.25
CA LYS A 24 4.57 -0.74 -12.93
C LYS A 24 3.50 -1.79 -12.63
N PRO A 25 3.63 -2.60 -11.56
CA PRO A 25 2.57 -3.51 -11.18
C PRO A 25 1.34 -2.70 -10.80
N THR A 26 0.19 -3.02 -11.40
CA THR A 26 -1.10 -2.50 -10.94
C THR A 26 -1.30 -2.97 -9.50
N GLU A 27 -1.48 -2.02 -8.57
CA GLU A 27 -1.78 -2.34 -7.18
C GLU A 27 -3.08 -3.16 -7.12
N SER A 28 -3.07 -4.26 -6.36
CA SER A 28 -4.30 -5.01 -6.11
C SER A 28 -5.26 -4.16 -5.29
N GLN A 29 -6.57 -4.38 -5.48
CA GLN A 29 -7.61 -3.64 -4.75
C GLN A 29 -7.42 -3.72 -3.22
N SER A 30 -6.95 -4.87 -2.73
CA SER A 30 -6.63 -5.08 -1.31
C SER A 30 -5.52 -4.16 -0.79
N VAL A 31 -4.47 -3.92 -1.58
CA VAL A 31 -3.34 -3.06 -1.19
C VAL A 31 -3.78 -1.59 -1.22
N SER A 32 -4.54 -1.19 -2.23
CA SER A 32 -5.11 0.16 -2.31
C SER A 32 -6.04 0.47 -1.14
N GLN A 33 -6.91 -0.47 -0.76
CA GLN A 33 -7.82 -0.31 0.37
C GLN A 33 -7.10 -0.27 1.73
N ALA A 34 -6.08 -1.11 1.93
CA ALA A 34 -5.25 -1.07 3.14
C ALA A 34 -4.48 0.25 3.24
N ARG A 35 -3.94 0.75 2.12
CA ARG A 35 -3.26 2.05 2.07
C ARG A 35 -4.22 3.20 2.39
N ALA A 36 -5.44 3.17 1.86
CA ALA A 36 -6.47 4.12 2.22
C ALA A 36 -6.77 4.08 3.73
N ALA A 37 -6.99 2.88 4.30
CA ALA A 37 -7.25 2.69 5.74
C ALA A 37 -6.13 3.23 6.65
N LEU A 38 -4.86 3.16 6.22
CA LEU A 38 -3.72 3.70 6.97
C LEU A 38 -3.58 5.22 6.86
N VAL A 39 -4.05 5.82 5.75
CA VAL A 39 -3.98 7.26 5.51
C VAL A 39 -5.19 7.99 6.09
N HIS A 40 -6.30 7.29 6.34
CA HIS A 40 -7.43 7.87 7.03
C HIS A 40 -7.02 8.24 8.47
N PRO A 41 -7.10 9.54 8.85
CA PRO A 41 -6.81 9.94 10.21
C PRO A 41 -7.74 9.18 11.13
N VAL A 42 -7.18 8.54 12.16
CA VAL A 42 -7.95 7.95 13.25
C VAL A 42 -8.79 9.09 13.83
N THR A 43 -10.08 9.10 13.53
CA THR A 43 -11.01 10.04 14.14
C THR A 43 -11.07 9.67 15.62
N ALA A 44 -10.31 10.39 16.43
CA ALA A 44 -10.46 10.34 17.87
C ALA A 44 -11.86 10.85 18.18
N THR A 45 -12.80 9.93 18.36
CA THR A 45 -14.16 10.26 18.78
C THR A 45 -14.03 10.96 20.13
N ASN A 46 -14.43 12.22 20.18
CA ASN A 46 -14.34 13.01 21.39
C ASN A 46 -15.36 12.46 22.40
N VAL A 47 -14.89 11.55 23.26
CA VAL A 47 -15.68 10.94 24.34
C VAL A 47 -15.85 11.87 25.55
N SER A 48 -15.60 13.18 25.42
CA SER A 48 -15.77 14.10 26.55
C SER A 48 -17.19 14.13 27.10
N ASN A 49 -18.20 13.80 26.29
CA ASN A 49 -19.59 13.69 26.73
C ASN A 49 -19.89 12.38 27.50
N GLU A 50 -19.01 11.38 27.45
CA GLU A 50 -19.11 10.13 28.21
C GLU A 50 -18.21 10.15 29.46
N LEU A 51 -17.46 11.23 29.67
CA LEU A 51 -16.74 11.43 30.92
C LEU A 51 -17.78 11.57 32.05
N PRO A 52 -17.63 10.81 33.14
CA PRO A 52 -18.49 10.97 34.29
C PRO A 52 -18.42 12.42 34.77
N PRO A 53 -19.53 12.99 35.27
CA PRO A 53 -19.54 14.35 35.79
C PRO A 53 -18.44 14.48 36.84
N MET A 54 -17.69 15.58 36.79
CA MET A 54 -16.55 15.79 37.67
C MET A 54 -17.01 15.78 39.13
N ILE A 55 -16.81 14.66 39.83
CA ILE A 55 -17.13 14.54 41.26
C ILE A 55 -16.07 15.35 42.00
N GLY A 56 -16.44 16.55 42.46
CA GLY A 56 -15.55 17.35 43.31
C GLY A 56 -15.57 18.87 43.15
N THR A 57 -16.44 19.47 42.33
CA THR A 57 -16.61 20.93 42.37
C THR A 57 -17.38 21.31 43.64
N LYS A 58 -16.66 21.38 44.76
CA LYS A 58 -17.14 22.03 45.97
C LYS A 58 -17.28 23.53 45.69
N LYS A 59 -18.51 24.00 45.93
CA LYS A 59 -18.99 25.37 46.20
C LYS A 59 -18.08 26.54 45.81
#